data_AF-A0A8C0AJS1-F1
#
_entry.id   AF-A0A8C0AJS1-F1
#
_cell.length_a   1.000
_cell.length_b   1.000
_cell.length_c   1.000
_cell.angle_alpha   90.00
_cell.angle_beta   90.00
_cell.angle_gamma   90.00
#
_symmetry.space_group_name_H-M   'P 1'
#
loop_
_entity.id
_entity.type
_entity.pdbx_description
1 polymer ?
#
loop_
_entity_poly.entity_id
_entity_poly.type
_entity_poly.pdbx_seq_one_letter_code
_entity_poly.pdbx_strand_id
1 'polypeptide(L)'
;MRGLAVFISDIRNCKSKAEIKRINKELANIRSKFKGDKALDGYSKKKYVCKLLFIFLLGHDIDFGHMEAVNLLSSNRYTEKQIGYLFISVLVNSNSELIRLINNAIKSDLASRNPTFMGLACTALPAWVAGDGRGACRRFPNPRRWYVSGGLLRARSPPHA
;
A
#
# COMPACT_ATOMS: atom_id res chain seq x y z
N MET A 1 -8.87 -8.00 8.10
CA MET A 1 -7.91 -8.43 7.05
C MET A 1 -7.33 -9.83 7.31
N ARG A 2 -8.16 -10.89 7.41
CA ARG A 2 -7.69 -12.24 7.74
C ARG A 2 -6.82 -12.86 6.63
N GLY A 3 -7.17 -12.61 5.36
CA GLY A 3 -6.44 -13.18 4.22
C GLY A 3 -5.07 -12.56 3.90
N LEU A 4 -4.68 -11.47 4.57
CA LEU A 4 -3.30 -10.95 4.51
C LEU A 4 -2.43 -11.66 5.54
N ALA A 5 -2.93 -11.83 6.77
CA ALA A 5 -2.23 -12.55 7.83
C ALA A 5 -1.90 -13.99 7.40
N VAL A 6 -2.86 -14.70 6.78
CA VAL A 6 -2.63 -16.04 6.23
C VAL A 6 -1.53 -16.04 5.17
N PHE A 7 -1.54 -15.06 4.25
CA PHE A 7 -0.50 -14.96 3.23
C PHE A 7 0.89 -14.71 3.84
N ILE A 8 0.99 -13.83 4.83
CA ILE A 8 2.24 -13.56 5.53
C ILE A 8 2.73 -14.82 6.26
N SER A 9 1.84 -15.56 6.93
CA SER A 9 2.17 -16.82 7.59
C SER A 9 2.63 -17.89 6.60
N ASP A 10 1.95 -18.03 5.45
CA ASP A 10 2.34 -18.97 4.39
C ASP A 10 3.75 -18.66 3.87
N ILE A 11 4.05 -17.38 3.61
CA ILE A 11 5.37 -16.95 3.14
C ILE A 11 6.45 -17.22 4.20
N ARG A 12 6.18 -16.88 5.46
CA ARG A 12 7.12 -17.12 6.58
C ARG A 12 7.42 -18.60 6.83
N ASN A 13 6.51 -19.50 6.45
CA ASN A 13 6.66 -20.94 6.60
C ASN A 13 7.30 -21.62 5.37
N CYS A 14 7.45 -20.92 4.25
CA CYS A 14 8.00 -21.47 3.02
C CYS A 14 9.54 -21.35 2.97
N LYS A 15 10.21 -22.36 2.37
CA LYS A 15 11.65 -22.32 2.05
C LYS A 15 11.86 -21.66 0.67
N SER A 16 12.91 -20.86 0.50
CA SER A 16 13.29 -20.02 -0.66
C SER A 16 12.58 -20.29 -2.01
N LYS A 17 12.68 -21.49 -2.62
CA LYS A 17 12.06 -21.78 -3.92
C LYS A 17 10.52 -21.83 -3.90
N ALA A 18 9.92 -22.27 -2.80
CA ALA A 18 8.47 -22.36 -2.65
C ALA A 18 7.82 -20.98 -2.44
N GLU A 19 8.56 -20.05 -1.83
CA GLU A 19 8.14 -18.67 -1.59
C GLU A 19 7.83 -17.96 -2.91
N ILE A 20 8.78 -17.96 -3.85
CA ILE A 20 8.64 -17.31 -5.16
C ILE A 20 7.43 -17.89 -5.92
N LYS A 21 7.23 -19.22 -5.88
CA LYS A 21 6.08 -19.87 -6.52
C LYS A 21 4.75 -19.42 -5.91
N ARG A 22 4.70 -19.23 -4.58
CA ARG A 22 3.51 -18.76 -3.88
C ARG A 22 3.21 -17.29 -4.18
N ILE A 23 4.25 -16.45 -4.24
CA ILE A 23 4.16 -15.03 -4.62
C ILE A 23 3.62 -14.91 -6.05
N ASN A 24 4.20 -15.62 -7.01
CA ASN A 24 3.73 -15.60 -8.40
C ASN A 24 2.28 -16.06 -8.55
N LYS A 25 1.87 -17.08 -7.80
CA LYS A 25 0.47 -17.54 -7.77
C LYS A 25 -0.48 -16.45 -7.25
N GLU A 26 -0.09 -15.73 -6.19
CA GLU A 26 -0.90 -14.62 -5.67
C GLU A 26 -0.89 -13.41 -6.61
N LEU A 27 0.23 -13.08 -7.25
CA LEU A 27 0.30 -12.02 -8.26
C LEU A 27 -0.63 -12.30 -9.44
N ALA A 28 -0.63 -13.52 -9.96
CA ALA A 28 -1.54 -13.94 -11.04
C ALA A 28 -3.01 -13.82 -10.62
N ASN A 29 -3.33 -14.23 -9.38
CA ASN A 29 -4.68 -14.10 -8.83
C ASN A 29 -5.11 -12.63 -8.70
N ILE A 30 -4.24 -11.76 -8.16
CA ILE A 30 -4.53 -10.32 -8.04
C ILE A 30 -4.73 -9.69 -9.42
N ARG A 31 -3.85 -10.00 -10.37
CA ARG A 31 -3.94 -9.48 -11.75
C ARG A 31 -5.25 -9.90 -12.42
N SER A 32 -5.67 -11.16 -12.25
CA SER A 32 -6.97 -11.63 -12.75
C SER A 32 -8.14 -10.91 -12.09
N LYS A 33 -8.06 -10.62 -10.78
CA LYS A 33 -9.11 -9.86 -10.07
C LYS A 33 -9.18 -8.40 -10.48
N PHE A 34 -8.05 -7.76 -10.76
CA PHE A 34 -8.01 -6.37 -11.23
C PHE A 34 -8.45 -6.22 -12.68
N LYS A 35 -8.20 -7.22 -13.53
CA LYS A 35 -8.74 -7.28 -14.91
C LYS A 35 -10.19 -7.76 -15.00
N GLY A 36 -10.77 -8.23 -13.90
CA GLY A 36 -12.14 -8.74 -13.90
C GLY A 36 -13.13 -7.59 -14.13
N ASP A 37 -14.14 -7.85 -14.97
CA ASP A 37 -15.18 -6.88 -15.36
C ASP A 37 -16.02 -6.38 -14.16
N LYS A 38 -16.04 -7.14 -13.07
CA LYS A 38 -16.73 -6.77 -11.83
C LYS A 38 -15.89 -5.81 -11.00
N ALA A 39 -16.38 -4.58 -10.85
CA ALA A 39 -15.84 -3.61 -9.91
C ALA A 39 -15.71 -4.22 -8.51
N LEU A 40 -14.47 -4.40 -8.04
CA LEU A 40 -14.18 -4.93 -6.71
C LEU A 40 -14.61 -3.93 -5.62
N ASP A 41 -15.20 -4.44 -4.54
CA ASP A 41 -15.51 -3.64 -3.35
C ASP A 41 -14.24 -3.05 -2.70
N GLY A 42 -14.37 -1.90 -2.06
CA GLY A 42 -13.27 -1.15 -1.44
C GLY A 42 -12.47 -1.98 -0.42
N TYR A 43 -13.15 -2.86 0.32
CA TYR A 43 -12.50 -3.77 1.26
C TYR A 43 -11.58 -4.79 0.55
N SER A 44 -12.03 -5.32 -0.58
CA SER A 44 -11.25 -6.28 -1.39
C SER A 44 -10.08 -5.60 -2.09
N LYS A 45 -10.29 -4.40 -2.64
CA LYS A 45 -9.22 -3.57 -3.22
C LYS A 45 -8.12 -3.29 -2.20
N LYS A 46 -8.48 -2.80 -1.00
CA LYS A 46 -7.53 -2.57 0.10
C LYS A 46 -6.71 -3.82 0.41
N LYS A 47 -7.37 -4.98 0.51
CA LYS A 47 -6.71 -6.26 0.81
C LYS A 47 -5.67 -6.62 -0.25
N TYR A 48 -5.98 -6.44 -1.54
CA TYR A 48 -5.07 -6.78 -2.64
C TYR A 48 -3.91 -5.78 -2.77
N VAL A 49 -4.18 -4.48 -2.66
CA VAL A 49 -3.14 -3.44 -2.64
C VAL A 49 -2.16 -3.67 -1.48
N CYS A 50 -2.68 -4.05 -0.31
CA CYS A 50 -1.83 -4.37 0.83
C CYS A 50 -0.97 -5.63 0.63
N LYS A 51 -1.45 -6.62 -0.13
CA LYS A 51 -0.65 -7.79 -0.50
C LYS A 51 0.48 -7.41 -1.47
N LEU A 52 0.19 -6.56 -2.46
CA LEU A 52 1.20 -6.06 -3.40
C LEU A 52 2.29 -5.29 -2.68
N LEU A 53 1.91 -4.41 -1.74
CA LEU A 53 2.86 -3.70 -0.89
C LEU A 53 3.78 -4.66 -0.12
N PHE A 54 3.22 -5.73 0.43
CA PHE A 54 4.02 -6.73 1.15
C PHE A 54 5.01 -7.44 0.24
N ILE A 55 4.61 -7.81 -0.98
CA ILE A 55 5.48 -8.44 -1.98
C ILE A 55 6.62 -7.48 -2.39
N PHE A 56 6.31 -6.20 -2.58
CA PHE A 56 7.31 -5.17 -2.84
C PHE A 56 8.32 -5.03 -1.70
N LEU A 57 7.85 -5.04 -0.45
CA LEU A 57 8.71 -5.01 0.73
C LEU A 57 9.61 -6.24 0.87
N LEU A 58 9.24 -7.39 0.29
CA LEU A 58 10.11 -8.57 0.22
C LEU A 58 11.24 -8.41 -0.80
N GLY A 59 11.19 -7.39 -1.68
CA GLY A 59 12.18 -7.13 -2.72
C GLY A 59 11.78 -7.64 -4.11
N HIS A 60 10.49 -7.91 -4.34
CA HIS A 60 9.97 -8.28 -5.66
C HIS A 60 9.34 -7.07 -6.35
N ASP A 61 9.71 -6.83 -7.60
CA ASP A 61 9.18 -5.70 -8.38
C ASP A 61 7.70 -5.91 -8.77
N ILE A 62 6.93 -4.82 -8.68
CA ILE A 62 5.49 -4.79 -8.97
C ILE A 62 5.18 -3.69 -9.99
N ASP A 63 4.72 -4.08 -11.18
CA ASP A 63 4.40 -3.13 -12.26
C ASP A 63 2.91 -2.77 -12.37
N PHE A 64 2.05 -3.29 -11.49
CA PHE A 64 0.59 -3.15 -11.59
C PHE A 64 -0.06 -2.88 -10.22
N GLY A 65 -1.30 -2.38 -10.21
CA GLY A 65 -2.01 -2.05 -8.96
C GLY A 65 -1.93 -0.58 -8.54
N HIS A 66 -1.19 0.25 -9.28
CA HIS A 66 -1.03 1.68 -9.00
C HIS A 66 -2.37 2.44 -9.14
N MET A 67 -3.15 2.17 -10.20
CA MET A 67 -4.46 2.81 -10.42
C MET A 67 -5.46 2.45 -9.31
N GLU A 68 -5.43 1.20 -8.84
CA GLU A 68 -6.27 0.72 -7.75
C GLU A 68 -5.90 1.40 -6.42
N ALA A 69 -4.61 1.64 -6.17
CA ALA A 69 -4.16 2.41 -5.02
C ALA A 69 -4.64 3.87 -5.09
N VAL A 70 -4.59 4.51 -6.25
CA VAL A 70 -5.12 5.87 -6.45
C VAL A 70 -6.64 5.91 -6.24
N ASN A 71 -7.37 4.90 -6.72
CA ASN A 71 -8.81 4.81 -6.48
C ASN A 71 -9.14 4.70 -4.98
N LEU A 72 -8.30 4.03 -4.18
CA LEU A 72 -8.45 3.99 -2.72
C LEU A 72 -8.21 5.35 -2.05
N LEU A 73 -7.38 6.24 -2.62
CA LEU A 73 -7.17 7.60 -2.10
C LEU A 73 -8.43 8.46 -2.23
N SER A 74 -9.23 8.21 -3.27
CA SER A 74 -10.50 8.91 -3.49
C SER A 74 -11.64 8.38 -2.62
N SER A 75 -11.46 7.27 -1.90
CA SER A 75 -12.52 6.66 -1.07
C SER A 75 -12.72 7.41 0.25
N ASN A 76 -13.97 7.61 0.71
CA ASN A 76 -14.26 8.29 1.99
C ASN A 76 -13.92 7.45 3.24
N ARG A 77 -13.32 6.27 3.10
CA ARG A 77 -12.96 5.40 4.23
C ARG A 77 -11.49 5.58 4.61
N TYR A 78 -11.26 5.99 5.86
CA TYR A 78 -9.91 6.16 6.43
C TYR A 78 -8.99 4.95 6.19
N THR A 79 -9.47 3.74 6.47
CA THR A 79 -8.63 2.54 6.34
C THR A 79 -8.24 2.24 4.88
N GLU A 80 -9.00 2.74 3.90
CA GLU A 80 -8.74 2.59 2.48
C GLU A 80 -7.74 3.65 2.02
N LYS A 81 -8.00 4.93 2.35
CA LYS A 81 -7.08 6.04 2.08
C LYS A 81 -5.69 5.79 2.65
N GLN A 82 -5.61 5.32 3.90
CA GLN A 82 -4.32 5.07 4.56
C GLN A 82 -3.48 4.04 3.80
N ILE A 83 -4.10 2.95 3.32
CA ILE A 83 -3.36 1.92 2.55
C ILE A 83 -2.97 2.46 1.18
N GLY A 84 -3.83 3.25 0.53
CA GLY A 84 -3.48 3.96 -0.70
C GLY A 84 -2.29 4.88 -0.50
N TYR A 85 -2.32 5.73 0.53
CA TYR A 85 -1.25 6.68 0.86
C TYR A 85 0.05 5.96 1.18
N LEU A 86 -0.01 4.86 1.93
CA LEU A 86 1.16 4.05 2.21
C LEU A 86 1.73 3.43 0.93
N PHE A 87 0.88 2.90 0.05
CA PHE A 87 1.31 2.27 -1.20
C PHE A 87 2.05 3.29 -2.09
N ILE A 88 1.44 4.45 -2.31
CA ILE A 88 2.03 5.47 -3.18
C ILE A 88 3.31 6.08 -2.59
N SER A 89 3.43 6.18 -1.25
CA SER A 89 4.66 6.68 -0.61
C SER A 89 5.84 5.72 -0.74
N VAL A 90 5.58 4.44 -1.02
CA VAL A 90 6.61 3.39 -1.16
C VAL A 90 6.88 3.08 -2.64
N LEU A 91 5.84 3.04 -3.47
CA LEU A 91 5.91 2.77 -4.91
C LEU A 91 5.58 4.04 -5.71
N VAL A 92 6.42 5.08 -5.58
CA VAL A 92 6.29 6.28 -6.43
C VAL A 92 6.76 5.92 -7.84
N ASN A 93 5.80 5.78 -8.76
CA ASN A 93 6.07 5.61 -10.18
C ASN A 93 6.13 6.97 -10.89
N SER A 94 7.07 7.16 -11.82
CA SER A 94 7.29 8.40 -12.59
C SER A 94 6.21 8.71 -13.64
N ASN A 95 5.03 8.08 -13.52
CA ASN A 95 3.92 8.32 -14.45
C ASN A 95 3.22 9.64 -14.10
N SER A 96 3.29 10.61 -15.03
CA SER A 96 2.78 11.97 -14.84
C SER A 96 1.27 12.02 -14.57
N GLU A 97 0.48 11.09 -15.13
CA GLU A 97 -0.96 11.04 -14.93
C GLU A 97 -1.32 10.61 -13.50
N LEU A 98 -0.66 9.56 -12.99
CA LEU A 98 -0.84 9.10 -11.61
C LEU A 98 -0.48 10.18 -10.59
N ILE A 99 0.65 10.87 -10.81
CA ILE A 99 1.10 11.96 -9.94
C ILE A 99 0.04 13.07 -9.90
N ARG A 100 -0.56 13.42 -11.04
CA ARG A 100 -1.63 14.43 -11.10
C ARG A 100 -2.86 14.01 -10.31
N LEU A 101 -3.30 12.76 -10.43
CA LEU A 101 -4.44 12.23 -9.67
C LEU A 101 -4.18 12.23 -8.16
N ILE A 102 -2.97 11.86 -7.75
CA ILE A 102 -2.59 11.84 -6.34
C ILE A 102 -2.53 13.27 -5.78
N ASN A 103 -1.97 14.22 -6.53
CA ASN A 103 -1.96 15.62 -6.14
C ASN A 103 -3.38 16.16 -5.96
N ASN A 104 -4.32 15.77 -6.83
CA ASN A 104 -5.72 16.15 -6.69
C ASN A 104 -6.37 15.52 -5.45
N ALA A 105 -6.06 14.25 -5.14
CA ALA A 105 -6.54 13.59 -3.93
C ALA A 105 -6.00 14.28 -2.66
N ILE A 106 -4.70 14.60 -2.63
CA ILE A 106 -4.07 15.33 -1.52
C ILE A 106 -4.70 16.72 -1.36
N LYS A 107 -4.90 17.47 -2.44
CA LYS A 107 -5.56 18.78 -2.39
C LYS A 107 -6.99 18.66 -1.83
N SER A 108 -7.74 17.65 -2.26
CA SER A 108 -9.09 17.40 -1.76
C SER A 108 -9.10 17.03 -0.27
N ASP A 109 -8.12 16.23 0.19
CA ASP A 109 -8.00 15.85 1.59
C ASP A 109 -7.54 17.01 2.49
N LEU A 110 -6.66 17.88 1.99
CA LEU A 110 -6.27 19.12 2.67
C LEU A 110 -7.40 20.14 2.73
N ALA A 111 -8.27 20.17 1.71
CA ALA A 111 -9.48 21.00 1.70
C ALA A 111 -10.59 20.43 2.59
N SER A 112 -10.49 19.16 3.01
CA SER A 112 -11.48 18.53 3.88
C SER A 112 -11.36 19.07 5.31
N ARG A 113 -12.49 19.34 5.97
CA ARG A 113 -12.53 19.76 7.40
C ARG A 113 -12.27 18.62 8.39
N ASN A 114 -11.92 17.42 7.91
CA ASN A 114 -11.74 16.27 8.77
C ASN A 114 -10.26 16.15 9.19
N PRO A 115 -9.93 16.37 10.49
CA PRO A 115 -8.55 16.40 10.95
C PRO A 115 -7.82 15.07 10.74
N THR A 116 -8.55 13.95 10.64
CA THR A 116 -7.97 12.63 10.39
C THR A 116 -7.45 12.48 8.96
N PHE A 117 -8.15 13.03 7.96
CA PHE A 117 -7.70 13.02 6.57
C PHE A 117 -6.57 14.04 6.32
N MET A 118 -6.68 15.22 6.94
CA MET A 118 -5.58 16.20 6.94
C MET A 118 -4.29 15.62 7.55
N GLY A 119 -4.40 14.87 8.65
CA GLY A 119 -3.26 14.21 9.29
C GLY A 119 -2.58 13.17 8.37
N LEU A 120 -3.37 12.38 7.64
CA LEU A 120 -2.84 11.43 6.65
C LEU A 120 -2.07 12.14 5.53
N ALA A 121 -2.68 13.18 4.95
CA ALA A 121 -2.05 13.98 3.90
C ALA A 121 -0.73 14.61 4.40
N CYS A 122 -0.73 15.23 5.58
CA CYS A 122 0.49 15.78 6.19
C CYS A 122 1.58 14.74 6.46
N THR A 123 1.22 13.50 6.83
CA THR A 123 2.24 12.44 6.99
C THR A 123 2.82 11.95 5.65
N ALA A 124 2.04 12.03 4.57
CA ALA A 124 2.48 11.61 3.24
C ALA A 124 3.30 12.71 2.52
N LEU A 125 2.96 13.98 2.72
CA LEU A 125 3.60 15.13 2.05
C LEU A 125 5.14 15.15 2.14
N PRO A 126 5.79 14.88 3.30
CA PRO A 126 7.26 14.86 3.38
C PRO A 126 7.91 13.79 2.49
N ALA A 127 7.25 12.62 2.35
CA ALA A 127 7.74 11.56 1.46
C ALA A 127 7.52 11.91 -0.02
N TRP A 128 6.45 12.65 -0.33
CA TRP A 128 6.12 13.13 -1.67
C TRP A 128 7.04 14.26 -2.15
N VAL A 129 7.27 15.27 -1.30
CA VAL A 129 8.10 16.45 -1.62
C VAL A 129 9.58 16.09 -1.73
N ALA A 130 10.05 15.07 -1.01
CA ALA A 130 11.45 14.65 -1.06
C ALA A 130 11.87 14.08 -2.43
N GLY A 131 10.94 13.70 -3.32
CA GLY A 131 11.23 13.13 -4.65
C GLY A 131 11.98 11.79 -4.63
N ASP A 132 12.53 11.39 -3.49
CA ASP A 132 13.18 10.12 -3.23
C ASP A 132 12.08 9.16 -2.76
N GLY A 133 11.53 8.34 -3.67
CA GLY A 133 10.61 7.23 -3.35
C GLY A 133 11.16 6.23 -2.31
N ARG A 134 12.40 6.44 -1.85
CA ARG A 134 13.07 5.73 -0.75
C ARG A 134 12.98 6.43 0.61
N GLY A 135 12.41 7.62 0.73
CA GLY A 135 12.26 8.31 2.02
C GLY A 135 11.40 7.52 3.02
N ALA A 136 10.35 6.84 2.54
CA ALA A 136 9.55 5.92 3.35
C ALA A 136 10.32 4.63 3.70
N CYS A 137 11.17 4.15 2.78
CA CYS A 137 12.03 2.99 2.99
C CYS A 137 13.11 3.25 4.06
N ARG A 138 13.65 4.48 4.14
CA ARG A 138 14.57 4.90 5.23
C ARG A 138 13.87 5.01 6.60
N ARG A 139 12.56 5.27 6.64
CA ARG A 139 11.77 5.34 7.89
C ARG A 139 11.32 3.95 8.39
N PHE A 140 11.22 2.96 7.51
CA PHE A 140 10.80 1.59 7.84
C PHE A 140 11.65 0.54 7.12
N PRO A 141 12.90 0.32 7.55
CA PRO A 141 13.86 -0.52 6.83
C PRO A 141 13.59 -2.03 6.95
N ASN A 142 12.59 -2.47 7.73
CA ASN A 142 12.38 -3.89 7.99
C ASN A 142 10.93 -4.34 7.74
N PRO A 143 10.66 -5.20 6.74
CA PRO A 143 9.35 -5.78 6.45
C PRO A 143 8.76 -6.52 7.65
N ARG A 144 9.63 -7.07 8.53
CA ARG A 144 9.25 -7.80 9.75
C ARG A 144 8.69 -6.91 10.86
N ARG A 145 8.79 -5.58 10.72
CA ARG A 145 8.28 -4.61 11.70
C ARG A 145 6.82 -4.23 11.47
N TRP A 146 6.23 -4.66 10.36
CA TRP A 146 4.84 -4.44 10.02
C TRP A 146 3.95 -5.46 10.73
N TYR A 147 2.88 -4.99 11.36
CA TYR A 147 1.86 -5.84 11.98
C TYR A 147 0.45 -5.29 11.73
N VAL A 148 -0.53 -6.19 11.76
CA VAL A 148 -1.95 -5.82 11.64
C VAL A 148 -2.50 -5.62 13.05
N SER A 149 -2.98 -4.42 13.37
CA SER A 149 -3.70 -4.15 14.62
C SER A 149 -4.96 -3.34 14.34
N GLY A 150 -6.09 -3.79 14.88
CA GLY A 150 -7.40 -3.19 14.62
C GLY A 150 -7.81 -3.19 13.14
N GLY A 151 -7.29 -4.11 12.32
CA GLY A 151 -7.54 -4.13 10.88
C GLY A 151 -6.77 -3.09 10.06
N LEU A 152 -5.77 -2.45 10.68
CA LEU A 152 -4.88 -1.45 10.11
C LEU A 152 -3.46 -2.03 9.99
N LEU A 153 -2.75 -1.75 8.89
CA LEU A 153 -1.32 -2.04 8.80
C LEU A 153 -0.56 -0.93 9.53
N ARG A 154 0.20 -1.30 10.56
CA ARG A 154 1.06 -0.38 11.30
C ARG A 154 2.49 -0.88 11.24
N ALA A 155 3.42 0.03 11.08
CA ALA A 155 4.82 -0.26 11.31
C ALA A 155 5.18 0.09 12.76
N ARG A 156 5.91 -0.81 13.43
CA ARG A 156 6.42 -0.54 14.77
C ARG A 156 7.50 0.56 14.66
N SER A 157 7.38 1.65 15.41
CA SER A 157 8.38 2.71 15.42
C SER A 157 9.78 2.17 15.75
N PRO A 158 10.86 2.74 15.18
CA PRO A 158 12.20 2.52 15.72
C PRO A 158 12.25 2.91 17.20
N PRO A 159 13.03 2.22 18.04
CA PRO A 159 13.27 2.72 19.38
C PRO A 159 14.01 4.05 19.18
N HIS A 160 13.55 5.11 19.84
CA HIS A 160 14.33 6.33 19.91
C HIS A 160 15.65 5.95 20.59
N ALA A 161 16.74 6.03 19.83
CA ALA A 161 18.11 6.03 20.32
C ALA A 161 18.67 7.43 20.06
#